data_AF-A0A162UKC1-F1
#
_entry.id   AF-A0A162UKC1-F1
#
_cell.length_a   1.000
_cell.length_b   1.000
_cell.length_c   1.000
_cell.angle_alpha   90.00
_cell.angle_beta   90.00
_cell.angle_gamma   90.00
#
_symmetry.space_group_name_H-M   'P 1'
#
loop_
_entity.id
_entity.type
_entity.pdbx_description
1 polymer ?
#
loop_
_entity_poly.entity_id
_entity_poly.type
_entity_poly.pdbx_seq_one_letter_code
_entity_poly.pdbx_strand_id
1 'polypeptide(L)'
;MIASGLSFEILFSVASLLTTKDKLCCTLVCSSWKAPFQDALWSTVDISGYEKLDAMCNLILQPNVYLQNGHRVRKLLFNKGVATSESQLLKIQQYFCNIEYLKIRLGNLTQYKTAVVSADWSLWRTLTHLDIYVSGLNSENEPRDVLHIVSFLPALRRFDLTDKYYTLRLPYTLQDFENFHAYLPRLEYLAMDFLTKKISFEEVLQANIIPTTVLTTVNLFNRRMDHGWLYYCALKYPNVHTFGWRADCRQDATEQEQEQAMSMISSFTSFFPHLHTLFFRELLTIDLRHTILWKLLCQAGVYPKHLHYDLEWMDSSPYQSRRTLSNGMYSCSEHLETLSLTSFNHNFLLTHSLLTLGEFPRLVDLRIMLNRASIFFDVILDQCISLKSLKLDNCLVIFDSATPENSAKHGLRQIEICHLKVGPKIFHYISVRCQELDHLSLNEMRIVGSMSKDSGALYLNMPYTCLKLLKLNNVYFYSSDNEYDKDLIKIFCIEQSDSSVTNALKNIKTFERYPICVLAGLWFYYCLNRSEGNLAAKIRILNPDEIDFAQKYFKSFRNKMIGSPINLFGTSREFHSIEERTWKDDLVKGHVRFFCKYMSELSIDNVPFCKNTT
;
A
#
# COMPACT_ATOMS: atom_id res chain seq x y z
N MET A 1 -20.11 20.97 31.71
CA MET A 1 -20.72 19.67 31.34
C MET A 1 -20.10 18.60 32.22
N ILE A 2 -20.92 17.86 32.97
CA ILE A 2 -20.41 16.69 33.72
C ILE A 2 -20.23 15.56 32.69
N ALA A 3 -19.12 14.83 32.75
CA ALA A 3 -18.83 13.71 31.83
C ALA A 3 -19.92 12.60 31.83
N SER A 4 -20.77 12.57 32.85
CA SER A 4 -21.95 11.70 32.94
C SER A 4 -23.14 12.16 32.10
N GLY A 5 -23.11 13.38 31.53
CA GLY A 5 -24.18 13.95 30.72
C GLY A 5 -24.05 13.72 29.21
N LEU A 6 -23.03 12.97 28.76
CA LEU A 6 -22.91 12.58 27.36
C LEU A 6 -23.87 11.42 27.05
N SER A 7 -24.45 11.41 25.85
CA SER A 7 -25.32 10.32 25.42
C SER A 7 -24.52 9.02 25.20
N PHE A 8 -25.22 7.89 25.21
CA PHE A 8 -24.63 6.57 24.98
C PHE A 8 -23.84 6.53 23.65
N GLU A 9 -24.41 7.08 22.59
CA GLU A 9 -23.85 7.06 21.24
C GLU A 9 -22.53 7.83 21.17
N ILE A 10 -22.45 8.97 21.87
CA ILE A 10 -21.21 9.76 21.96
C ILE A 10 -20.15 8.95 22.72
N LEU A 11 -20.50 8.38 23.87
CA LEU A 11 -19.57 7.58 24.67
C LEU A 11 -19.11 6.32 23.93
N PHE A 12 -20.01 5.63 23.22
CA PHE A 12 -19.68 4.47 22.40
C PHE A 12 -18.77 4.85 21.23
N SER A 13 -19.03 5.97 20.57
CA SER A 13 -18.20 6.50 19.49
C SER A 13 -16.79 6.82 19.99
N VAL A 14 -16.67 7.52 21.13
CA VAL A 14 -15.37 7.75 21.79
C VAL A 14 -14.70 6.42 22.12
N ALA A 15 -15.41 5.51 22.77
CA ALA A 15 -14.88 4.21 23.16
C ALA A 15 -14.36 3.43 21.95
N SER A 16 -15.06 3.46 20.81
CA SER A 16 -14.66 2.74 19.58
C SER A 16 -13.29 3.15 19.03
N LEU A 17 -12.81 4.35 19.36
CA LEU A 17 -11.52 4.90 18.95
C LEU A 17 -10.38 4.59 19.95
N LEU A 18 -10.71 4.08 21.13
CA LEU A 18 -9.74 3.81 22.19
C LEU A 18 -9.11 2.41 22.07
N THR A 19 -7.94 2.26 22.68
CA THR A 19 -7.31 0.95 22.85
C THR A 19 -8.13 0.07 23.80
N THR A 20 -7.98 -1.25 23.70
CA THR A 20 -8.65 -2.19 24.62
C THR A 20 -8.34 -1.90 26.09
N LYS A 21 -7.10 -1.50 26.40
CA LYS A 21 -6.68 -1.14 27.76
C LYS A 21 -7.44 0.09 28.27
N ASP A 22 -7.50 1.14 27.47
CA ASP A 22 -8.18 2.38 27.85
C ASP A 22 -9.69 2.16 27.98
N LYS A 23 -10.29 1.38 27.07
CA LYS A 23 -11.70 0.99 27.17
C LYS A 23 -12.00 0.31 28.50
N LEU A 24 -11.17 -0.66 28.92
CA LEU A 24 -11.31 -1.35 30.21
C LEU A 24 -11.24 -0.36 31.38
N CYS A 25 -10.26 0.54 31.40
CA CYS A 25 -10.16 1.58 32.43
C CYS A 25 -11.43 2.45 32.47
N CYS A 26 -11.94 2.86 31.31
CA CYS A 26 -13.15 3.68 31.21
C CYS A 26 -14.41 2.98 31.72
N THR A 27 -14.49 1.63 31.66
CA THR A 27 -15.62 0.90 32.27
C THR A 27 -15.69 1.03 33.79
N LEU A 28 -14.58 1.43 34.44
CA LEU A 28 -14.46 1.58 35.89
C LEU A 28 -14.67 3.03 36.36
N VAL A 29 -14.76 4.00 35.44
CA VAL A 29 -14.83 5.44 35.78
C VAL A 29 -16.16 5.78 36.47
N CYS A 30 -17.29 5.44 35.85
CA CYS A 30 -18.63 5.63 36.42
C CYS A 30 -19.65 4.70 35.77
N SER A 31 -20.84 4.60 36.37
CA SER A 31 -21.91 3.70 35.91
C SER A 31 -22.42 4.02 34.51
N SER A 32 -22.51 5.31 34.13
CA SER A 32 -22.99 5.71 32.80
C SER A 32 -22.00 5.38 31.68
N TRP A 33 -20.70 5.30 32.00
CA TRP A 33 -19.67 4.90 31.04
C TRP A 33 -19.57 3.38 30.90
N LYS A 34 -19.92 2.61 31.92
CA LYS A 34 -19.76 1.16 31.92
C LYS A 34 -20.37 0.48 30.68
N ALA A 35 -21.63 0.74 30.39
CA ALA A 35 -22.34 0.09 29.28
C ALA A 35 -21.75 0.40 27.89
N PRO A 36 -21.62 1.67 27.45
CA PRO A 36 -21.10 1.98 26.10
C PRO A 36 -19.67 1.48 25.89
N PHE A 37 -18.83 1.51 26.93
CA PHE A 37 -17.47 1.02 26.82
C PHE A 37 -17.39 -0.51 26.84
N GLN A 38 -18.25 -1.20 27.60
CA GLN A 38 -18.37 -2.65 27.50
C GLN A 38 -18.88 -3.09 26.12
N ASP A 39 -19.83 -2.37 25.53
CA ASP A 39 -20.31 -2.65 24.18
C ASP A 39 -19.19 -2.45 23.15
N ALA A 40 -18.41 -1.37 23.27
CA ALA A 40 -17.26 -1.12 22.41
C ALA A 40 -16.07 -2.09 22.64
N LEU A 41 -15.99 -2.74 23.80
CA LEU A 41 -15.03 -3.82 24.06
C LEU A 41 -15.41 -5.10 23.35
N TRP A 42 -16.71 -5.45 23.41
CA TRP A 42 -17.25 -6.66 22.79
C TRP A 42 -17.57 -6.51 21.31
N SER A 43 -17.57 -5.29 20.77
CA SER A 43 -17.99 -5.02 19.39
C SER A 43 -17.23 -5.83 18.34
N THR A 44 -15.99 -6.23 18.62
CA THR A 44 -15.14 -7.01 17.72
C THR A 44 -14.62 -8.26 18.42
N VAL A 45 -14.90 -9.44 17.85
CA VAL A 45 -14.31 -10.71 18.28
C VAL A 45 -13.39 -11.22 17.17
N ASP A 46 -12.12 -11.38 17.52
CA ASP A 46 -11.10 -12.00 16.66
C ASP A 46 -10.80 -13.42 17.16
N ILE A 47 -11.05 -14.42 16.34
CA ILE A 47 -10.69 -15.83 16.57
C ILE A 47 -9.36 -16.09 15.86
N SER A 48 -8.26 -15.93 16.59
CA SER A 48 -6.89 -15.98 16.09
C SER A 48 -6.25 -17.37 16.06
N GLY A 49 -6.88 -18.38 16.66
CA GLY A 49 -6.33 -19.72 16.78
C GLY A 49 -7.35 -20.74 17.30
N TYR A 50 -7.01 -22.02 17.12
CA TYR A 50 -7.86 -23.14 17.54
C TYR A 50 -8.16 -23.13 19.04
N GLU A 51 -7.17 -22.84 19.90
CA GLU A 51 -7.35 -22.80 21.36
C GLU A 51 -8.45 -21.81 21.78
N LYS A 52 -8.50 -20.64 21.13
CA LYS A 52 -9.53 -19.62 21.42
C LYS A 52 -10.91 -20.06 20.95
N LEU A 53 -10.99 -20.65 19.75
CA LEU A 53 -12.22 -21.22 19.23
C LEU A 53 -12.75 -22.35 20.14
N ASP A 54 -11.86 -23.24 20.57
CA ASP A 54 -12.17 -24.35 21.44
C ASP A 54 -12.66 -23.87 22.80
N ALA A 55 -11.97 -22.89 23.41
CA ALA A 55 -12.40 -22.25 24.65
C ALA A 55 -13.76 -21.55 24.53
N MET A 56 -14.10 -20.97 23.36
CA MET A 56 -15.43 -20.41 23.12
C MET A 56 -16.52 -21.48 23.09
N CYS A 57 -16.23 -22.64 22.50
CA CYS A 57 -17.21 -23.68 22.19
C CYS A 57 -17.34 -24.76 23.28
N ASN A 58 -16.32 -24.95 24.12
CA ASN A 58 -16.28 -25.97 25.17
C ASN A 58 -16.80 -25.42 26.49
N LEU A 59 -18.00 -25.86 26.86
CA LEU A 59 -18.79 -25.36 27.99
C LEU A 59 -18.41 -25.98 29.36
N ILE A 60 -17.39 -26.83 29.41
CA ILE A 60 -17.21 -27.75 30.54
C ILE A 60 -16.76 -27.03 31.83
N LEU A 61 -16.25 -25.78 31.77
CA LEU A 61 -15.48 -25.23 32.90
C LEU A 61 -15.91 -23.88 33.51
N GLN A 62 -16.81 -23.08 32.92
CA GLN A 62 -17.17 -21.75 33.46
C GLN A 62 -18.50 -21.24 32.85
N PRO A 63 -19.20 -20.25 33.48
CA PRO A 63 -20.24 -19.49 32.78
C PRO A 63 -19.65 -18.86 31.50
N ASN A 64 -20.20 -19.21 30.34
CA ASN A 64 -19.67 -18.79 29.06
C ASN A 64 -19.89 -17.28 28.84
N VAL A 65 -18.82 -16.50 28.98
CA VAL A 65 -18.82 -15.04 28.78
C VAL A 65 -19.32 -14.63 27.39
N TYR A 66 -19.15 -15.48 26.37
CA TYR A 66 -19.62 -15.23 25.01
C TYR A 66 -21.13 -15.38 24.90
N LEU A 67 -21.75 -16.31 25.64
CA LEU A 67 -23.21 -16.42 25.68
C LEU A 67 -23.83 -15.17 26.32
N GLN A 68 -23.19 -14.63 27.36
CA GLN A 68 -23.68 -13.45 28.07
C GLN A 68 -23.52 -12.16 27.25
N ASN A 69 -22.40 -12.01 26.53
CA ASN A 69 -22.04 -10.76 25.87
C ASN A 69 -22.14 -10.82 24.33
N GLY A 70 -22.44 -11.98 23.76
CA GLY A 70 -22.37 -12.21 22.32
C GLY A 70 -23.33 -11.36 21.50
N HIS A 71 -24.47 -10.96 22.07
CA HIS A 71 -25.42 -10.01 21.48
C HIS A 71 -24.82 -8.62 21.19
N ARG A 72 -23.68 -8.27 21.81
CA ARG A 72 -22.95 -7.00 21.63
C ARG A 72 -21.93 -7.07 20.49
N VAL A 73 -21.60 -8.26 20.01
CA VAL A 73 -20.63 -8.44 18.93
C VAL A 73 -21.24 -7.94 17.63
N ARG A 74 -20.47 -7.12 16.91
CA ARG A 74 -20.83 -6.55 15.60
C ARG A 74 -19.87 -6.99 14.50
N LYS A 75 -18.62 -7.26 14.84
CA LYS A 75 -17.58 -7.73 13.91
C LYS A 75 -17.02 -9.06 14.38
N LEU A 76 -17.04 -10.07 13.51
CA LEU A 76 -16.48 -11.39 13.77
C LEU A 76 -15.39 -11.70 12.74
N LEU A 77 -14.18 -12.00 13.21
CA LEU A 77 -13.01 -12.26 12.37
C LEU A 77 -12.48 -13.67 12.65
N PHE A 78 -12.49 -14.54 11.65
CA PHE A 78 -11.77 -15.80 11.68
C PHE A 78 -10.43 -15.62 10.96
N ASN A 79 -9.34 -15.72 11.73
CA ASN A 79 -7.99 -15.58 11.19
C ASN A 79 -7.52 -16.82 10.43
N LYS A 80 -6.36 -16.76 9.78
CA LYS A 80 -5.90 -17.86 8.92
C LYS A 80 -5.67 -19.13 9.74
N GLY A 81 -6.19 -20.26 9.25
CA GLY A 81 -5.89 -21.60 9.79
C GLY A 81 -6.68 -22.03 11.03
N VAL A 82 -7.78 -21.35 11.37
CA VAL A 82 -8.68 -21.79 12.46
C VAL A 82 -9.72 -22.75 11.89
N ALA A 83 -9.35 -24.04 11.82
CA ALA A 83 -10.28 -25.08 11.40
C ALA A 83 -11.51 -25.10 12.32
N THR A 84 -12.66 -24.74 11.76
CA THR A 84 -13.92 -24.65 12.52
C THR A 84 -14.81 -25.82 12.13
N SER A 85 -15.17 -26.66 13.10
CA SER A 85 -16.14 -27.73 12.85
C SER A 85 -17.55 -27.16 12.70
N GLU A 86 -18.45 -27.94 12.10
CA GLU A 86 -19.87 -27.60 11.96
C GLU A 86 -20.52 -27.21 13.29
N SER A 87 -20.32 -28.04 14.33
CA SER A 87 -20.93 -27.80 15.64
C SER A 87 -20.35 -26.57 16.34
N GLN A 88 -19.07 -26.25 16.10
CA GLN A 88 -18.46 -25.03 16.58
C GLN A 88 -19.03 -23.81 15.85
N LEU A 89 -19.16 -23.85 14.52
CA LEU A 89 -19.72 -22.75 13.74
C LEU A 89 -21.17 -22.45 14.16
N LEU A 90 -22.00 -23.48 14.34
CA LEU A 90 -23.37 -23.30 14.81
C LEU A 90 -23.42 -22.64 16.21
N LYS A 91 -22.57 -23.07 17.14
CA LYS A 91 -22.47 -22.44 18.47
C LYS A 91 -22.07 -20.96 18.36
N ILE A 92 -21.10 -20.65 17.51
CA ILE A 92 -20.67 -19.26 17.26
C ILE A 92 -21.81 -18.43 16.68
N GLN A 93 -22.58 -18.98 15.72
CA GLN A 93 -23.75 -18.32 15.16
C GLN A 93 -24.80 -18.02 16.23
N GLN A 94 -25.04 -18.97 17.14
CA GLN A 94 -25.96 -18.79 18.26
C GLN A 94 -25.48 -17.74 19.27
N TYR A 95 -24.17 -17.67 19.55
CA TYR A 95 -23.62 -16.68 20.48
C TYR A 95 -23.63 -15.27 19.87
N PHE A 96 -23.32 -15.13 18.58
CA PHE A 96 -23.13 -13.85 17.92
C PHE A 96 -24.20 -13.60 16.86
N CYS A 97 -25.46 -13.44 17.27
CA CYS A 97 -26.61 -13.29 16.37
C CYS A 97 -26.76 -11.91 15.72
N ASN A 98 -26.09 -10.88 16.23
CA ASN A 98 -26.21 -9.48 15.78
C ASN A 98 -24.98 -8.98 15.03
N ILE A 99 -24.26 -9.86 14.33
CA ILE A 99 -23.07 -9.44 13.59
C ILE A 99 -23.48 -8.67 12.33
N GLU A 100 -22.71 -7.63 12.03
CA GLU A 100 -22.86 -6.78 10.85
C GLU A 100 -21.71 -7.00 9.87
N TYR A 101 -20.54 -7.41 10.38
CA TYR A 101 -19.33 -7.68 9.60
C TYR A 101 -18.76 -9.05 9.94
N LEU A 102 -18.55 -9.87 8.91
CA LEU A 102 -17.96 -11.19 9.02
C LEU A 102 -16.77 -11.29 8.05
N LYS A 103 -15.61 -11.67 8.58
CA LYS A 103 -14.44 -12.00 7.77
C LYS A 103 -13.94 -13.41 8.07
N ILE A 104 -13.89 -14.24 7.04
CA ILE A 104 -13.40 -15.61 7.13
C ILE A 104 -12.17 -15.75 6.25
N ARG A 105 -10.98 -15.81 6.86
CA ARG A 105 -9.72 -15.96 6.12
C ARG A 105 -9.50 -17.41 5.64
N LEU A 106 -8.46 -17.58 4.82
CA LEU A 106 -8.02 -18.88 4.30
C LEU A 106 -7.86 -19.95 5.39
N GLY A 107 -8.38 -21.15 5.13
CA GLY A 107 -8.15 -22.34 5.96
C GLY A 107 -9.20 -22.59 7.05
N ASN A 108 -10.19 -21.71 7.20
CA ASN A 108 -11.19 -21.85 8.26
C ASN A 108 -12.32 -22.82 7.89
N LEU A 109 -12.69 -22.88 6.62
CA LEU A 109 -13.76 -23.73 6.09
C LEU A 109 -13.24 -25.02 5.44
N THR A 110 -11.91 -25.19 5.34
CA THR A 110 -11.27 -26.21 4.49
C THR A 110 -11.33 -27.65 5.00
N GLN A 111 -11.45 -27.85 6.31
CA GLN A 111 -11.28 -29.20 6.88
C GLN A 111 -12.57 -30.04 6.84
N TYR A 112 -13.74 -29.39 6.69
CA TYR A 112 -15.03 -30.07 6.84
C TYR A 112 -15.97 -29.65 5.72
N LYS A 113 -15.99 -30.44 4.63
CA LYS A 113 -16.84 -30.20 3.45
C LYS A 113 -18.33 -29.96 3.80
N THR A 114 -18.81 -30.48 4.93
CA THR A 114 -20.21 -30.37 5.35
C THR A 114 -20.53 -29.07 6.09
N ALA A 115 -19.56 -28.47 6.78
CA ALA A 115 -19.81 -27.41 7.76
C ALA A 115 -20.48 -26.15 7.19
N VAL A 116 -20.32 -25.90 5.89
CA VAL A 116 -20.91 -24.72 5.23
C VAL A 116 -22.37 -24.94 4.87
N VAL A 117 -22.72 -26.15 4.45
CA VAL A 117 -24.07 -26.53 4.04
C VAL A 117 -25.00 -26.69 5.25
N SER A 118 -24.44 -27.11 6.39
CA SER A 118 -25.18 -27.33 7.63
C SER A 118 -25.28 -26.11 8.54
N ALA A 119 -24.50 -25.06 8.29
CA ALA A 119 -24.57 -23.83 9.06
C ALA A 119 -25.88 -23.07 8.78
N ASP A 120 -26.50 -22.54 9.84
CA ASP A 120 -27.74 -21.75 9.73
C ASP A 120 -27.40 -20.28 9.51
N TRP A 121 -27.14 -19.92 8.25
CA TRP A 121 -26.81 -18.55 7.85
C TRP A 121 -27.92 -17.54 8.13
N SER A 122 -29.16 -17.98 8.34
CA SER A 122 -30.28 -17.10 8.68
C SER A 122 -30.13 -16.46 10.06
N LEU A 123 -29.33 -17.06 10.96
CA LEU A 123 -28.97 -16.49 12.26
C LEU A 123 -28.16 -15.21 12.15
N TRP A 124 -27.55 -14.95 10.98
CA TRP A 124 -26.76 -13.75 10.67
C TRP A 124 -27.44 -12.82 9.68
N ARG A 125 -28.79 -12.78 9.68
CA ARG A 125 -29.58 -11.88 8.82
C ARG A 125 -29.24 -10.38 8.93
N THR A 126 -28.56 -9.94 10.00
CA THR A 126 -28.11 -8.55 10.19
C THR A 126 -26.81 -8.23 9.46
N LEU A 127 -26.19 -9.24 8.83
CA LEU A 127 -24.91 -9.08 8.17
C LEU A 127 -25.04 -8.12 6.98
N THR A 128 -24.23 -7.06 7.01
CA THR A 128 -24.14 -6.07 5.92
C THR A 128 -22.84 -6.21 5.14
N HIS A 129 -21.82 -6.83 5.74
CA HIS A 129 -20.50 -7.02 5.15
C HIS A 129 -20.03 -8.46 5.32
N LEU A 130 -19.74 -9.12 4.20
CA LEU A 130 -19.19 -10.47 4.18
C LEU A 130 -17.90 -10.49 3.35
N ASP A 131 -16.80 -10.92 3.97
CA ASP A 131 -15.50 -11.18 3.34
C ASP A 131 -15.16 -12.66 3.60
N ILE A 132 -15.28 -13.50 2.58
CA ILE A 132 -15.15 -14.94 2.73
C ILE A 132 -14.14 -15.51 1.74
N TYR A 133 -13.23 -16.31 2.29
CA TYR A 133 -12.27 -17.06 1.52
C TYR A 133 -12.80 -18.47 1.24
N VAL A 134 -13.01 -18.78 -0.05
CA VAL A 134 -13.79 -19.97 -0.46
C VAL A 134 -12.97 -21.24 -0.56
N SER A 135 -11.65 -21.16 -0.70
CA SER A 135 -10.86 -22.39 -0.78
C SER A 135 -11.09 -23.22 0.46
N GLY A 136 -11.62 -24.41 0.26
CA GLY A 136 -12.10 -25.27 1.35
C GLY A 136 -13.53 -25.73 1.21
N LEU A 137 -14.36 -25.00 0.44
CA LEU A 137 -15.65 -25.53 0.02
C LEU A 137 -15.46 -26.76 -0.86
N ASN A 138 -16.48 -27.62 -0.92
CA ASN A 138 -16.44 -28.79 -1.76
C ASN A 138 -16.28 -28.33 -3.22
N SER A 139 -15.12 -28.60 -3.82
CA SER A 139 -14.73 -28.08 -5.13
C SER A 139 -15.72 -28.39 -6.26
N GLU A 140 -16.56 -29.43 -6.06
CA GLU A 140 -17.56 -29.88 -7.01
C GLU A 140 -18.85 -29.06 -7.05
N ASN A 141 -19.18 -28.28 -6.01
CA ASN A 141 -20.44 -27.51 -5.95
C ASN A 141 -20.28 -26.09 -5.37
N GLU A 142 -19.05 -25.58 -5.33
CA GLU A 142 -18.74 -24.28 -4.71
C GLU A 142 -19.71 -23.14 -5.09
N PRO A 143 -20.05 -22.88 -6.37
CA PRO A 143 -21.00 -21.82 -6.71
C PRO A 143 -22.37 -21.97 -6.03
N ARG A 144 -22.87 -23.20 -5.91
CA ARG A 144 -24.15 -23.49 -5.27
C ARG A 144 -24.07 -23.27 -3.77
N ASP A 145 -22.97 -23.68 -3.14
CA ASP A 145 -22.75 -23.48 -1.71
C ASP A 145 -22.70 -21.99 -1.38
N VAL A 146 -21.96 -21.19 -2.17
CA VAL A 146 -21.89 -19.74 -1.98
C VAL A 146 -23.25 -19.07 -2.22
N LEU A 147 -23.97 -19.45 -3.28
CA LEU A 147 -25.32 -18.95 -3.54
C LEU A 147 -26.30 -19.28 -2.41
N HIS A 148 -26.19 -20.48 -1.84
CA HIS A 148 -26.98 -20.89 -0.68
C HIS A 148 -26.71 -19.96 0.51
N ILE A 149 -25.44 -19.69 0.85
CA ILE A 149 -25.06 -18.76 1.92
C ILE A 149 -25.73 -17.40 1.73
N VAL A 150 -25.53 -16.78 0.56
CA VAL A 150 -25.99 -15.41 0.33
C VAL A 150 -27.51 -15.30 0.22
N SER A 151 -28.22 -16.39 -0.09
CA SER A 151 -29.68 -16.41 -0.13
C SER A 151 -30.33 -16.11 1.23
N PHE A 152 -29.61 -16.34 2.33
CA PHE A 152 -30.07 -15.99 3.69
C PHE A 152 -29.64 -14.60 4.15
N LEU A 153 -28.90 -13.86 3.33
CA LEU A 153 -28.23 -12.62 3.72
C LEU A 153 -28.67 -11.41 2.85
N PRO A 154 -29.98 -11.13 2.71
CA PRO A 154 -30.49 -10.08 1.82
C PRO A 154 -30.13 -8.65 2.27
N ALA A 155 -29.61 -8.49 3.48
CA ALA A 155 -29.15 -7.21 4.02
C ALA A 155 -27.71 -6.85 3.61
N LEU A 156 -27.00 -7.75 2.92
CA LEU A 156 -25.62 -7.50 2.49
C LEU A 156 -25.54 -6.30 1.55
N ARG A 157 -24.61 -5.40 1.89
CA ARG A 157 -24.22 -4.23 1.10
C ARG A 157 -22.83 -4.39 0.51
N ARG A 158 -21.96 -5.16 1.17
CA ARG A 158 -20.61 -5.46 0.70
C ARG A 158 -20.35 -6.95 0.74
N PHE A 159 -19.97 -7.49 -0.41
CA PHE A 159 -19.58 -8.88 -0.56
C PHE A 159 -18.20 -8.97 -1.21
N ASP A 160 -17.27 -9.66 -0.54
CA ASP A 160 -15.91 -9.93 -1.00
C ASP A 160 -15.68 -11.44 -0.96
N LEU A 161 -15.41 -12.02 -2.13
CA LEU A 161 -15.26 -13.44 -2.34
C LEU A 161 -13.87 -13.72 -2.93
N THR A 162 -12.97 -14.23 -2.09
CA THR A 162 -11.57 -14.47 -2.49
C THR A 162 -11.26 -15.96 -2.64
N ASP A 163 -10.54 -16.31 -3.70
CA ASP A 163 -9.94 -17.63 -3.89
C ASP A 163 -8.49 -17.53 -4.38
N LYS A 164 -7.58 -18.38 -3.88
CA LYS A 164 -6.20 -18.49 -4.39
C LYS A 164 -5.85 -19.86 -4.97
N TYR A 165 -6.70 -20.88 -4.85
CA TYR A 165 -6.37 -22.22 -5.34
C TYR A 165 -7.11 -22.52 -6.64
N TYR A 166 -6.39 -22.35 -7.74
CA TYR A 166 -6.90 -22.39 -9.12
C TYR A 166 -7.12 -23.80 -9.69
N THR A 167 -7.12 -24.86 -8.87
CA THR A 167 -7.20 -26.23 -9.38
C THR A 167 -8.63 -26.78 -9.32
N LEU A 168 -9.14 -27.24 -10.47
CA LEU A 168 -10.31 -28.12 -10.63
C LEU A 168 -11.67 -27.63 -10.09
N ARG A 169 -11.91 -26.31 -10.01
CA ARG A 169 -13.21 -25.78 -9.56
C ARG A 169 -14.20 -25.56 -10.70
N LEU A 170 -15.48 -25.73 -10.38
CA LEU A 170 -16.55 -25.35 -11.29
C LEU A 170 -16.56 -23.83 -11.51
N PRO A 171 -16.60 -23.38 -12.77
CA PRO A 171 -16.68 -21.97 -13.07
C PRO A 171 -18.10 -21.44 -12.82
N TYR A 172 -18.21 -20.21 -12.33
CA TYR A 172 -19.49 -19.49 -12.17
C TYR A 172 -20.06 -19.10 -13.54
N THR A 173 -21.35 -19.31 -13.70
CA THR A 173 -22.12 -19.00 -14.92
C THR A 173 -22.79 -17.63 -14.85
N LEU A 174 -23.32 -17.16 -15.97
CA LEU A 174 -24.15 -15.94 -16.01
C LEU A 174 -25.35 -16.03 -15.07
N GLN A 175 -26.03 -17.19 -15.03
CA GLN A 175 -27.17 -17.41 -14.16
C GLN A 175 -26.80 -17.32 -12.68
N ASP A 176 -25.61 -17.78 -12.29
CA ASP A 176 -25.16 -17.66 -10.90
C ASP A 176 -25.02 -16.18 -10.50
N PHE A 177 -24.52 -15.33 -11.39
CA PHE A 177 -24.47 -13.87 -11.16
C PHE A 177 -25.84 -13.23 -11.05
N GLU A 178 -26.79 -13.62 -11.90
CA GLU A 178 -28.16 -13.14 -11.79
C GLU A 178 -28.82 -13.58 -10.46
N ASN A 179 -28.55 -14.81 -10.03
CA ASN A 179 -29.01 -15.30 -8.73
C ASN A 179 -28.37 -14.51 -7.56
N PHE A 180 -27.08 -14.17 -7.64
CA PHE A 180 -26.44 -13.30 -6.63
C PHE A 180 -27.19 -11.97 -6.49
N HIS A 181 -27.50 -11.30 -7.60
CA HIS A 181 -28.20 -10.02 -7.56
C HIS A 181 -29.65 -10.14 -7.11
N ALA A 182 -30.33 -11.23 -7.45
CA ALA A 182 -31.67 -11.52 -6.96
C ALA A 182 -31.69 -11.70 -5.43
N TYR A 183 -30.69 -12.38 -4.87
CA TYR A 183 -30.56 -12.59 -3.42
C TYR A 183 -30.02 -11.37 -2.66
N LEU A 184 -29.25 -10.50 -3.32
CA LEU A 184 -28.55 -9.38 -2.72
C LEU A 184 -29.02 -8.02 -3.27
N PRO A 185 -30.30 -7.64 -3.09
CA PRO A 185 -30.88 -6.44 -3.71
C PRO A 185 -30.30 -5.12 -3.18
N ARG A 186 -29.52 -5.16 -2.08
CA ARG A 186 -28.91 -3.99 -1.43
C ARG A 186 -27.41 -3.90 -1.66
N LEU A 187 -26.85 -4.70 -2.55
CA LEU A 187 -25.41 -4.78 -2.76
C LEU A 187 -24.88 -3.49 -3.40
N GLU A 188 -23.99 -2.81 -2.68
CA GLU A 188 -23.31 -1.56 -3.07
C GLU A 188 -21.87 -1.85 -3.54
N TYR A 189 -21.24 -2.89 -2.99
CA TYR A 189 -19.88 -3.33 -3.31
C TYR A 189 -19.81 -4.84 -3.55
N LEU A 190 -19.26 -5.22 -4.70
CA LEU A 190 -18.97 -6.61 -5.07
C LEU A 190 -17.49 -6.77 -5.43
N ALA A 191 -16.78 -7.68 -4.76
CA ALA A 191 -15.46 -8.11 -5.17
C ALA A 191 -15.40 -9.63 -5.26
N MET A 192 -14.85 -10.15 -6.36
CA MET A 192 -14.80 -11.57 -6.64
C MET A 192 -13.49 -11.95 -7.35
N ASP A 193 -12.78 -12.94 -6.84
CA ASP A 193 -11.59 -13.55 -7.45
C ASP A 193 -11.78 -15.07 -7.54
N PHE A 194 -12.60 -15.53 -8.50
CA PHE A 194 -12.85 -16.95 -8.79
C PHE A 194 -12.72 -17.25 -10.29
N LEU A 195 -13.17 -18.41 -10.76
CA LEU A 195 -13.23 -18.78 -12.17
C LEU A 195 -14.64 -18.58 -12.74
N THR A 196 -14.77 -17.93 -13.89
CA THR A 196 -16.04 -17.78 -14.62
C THR A 196 -16.04 -18.69 -15.83
N LYS A 197 -17.23 -19.05 -16.24
CA LYS A 197 -17.45 -19.73 -17.51
C LYS A 197 -17.40 -18.64 -18.59
N LYS A 198 -16.81 -18.95 -19.74
CA LYS A 198 -16.88 -18.09 -20.92
C LYS A 198 -18.36 -17.84 -21.24
N ILE A 199 -18.74 -16.60 -21.52
CA ILE A 199 -20.11 -16.25 -21.93
C ILE A 199 -20.09 -15.63 -23.31
N SER A 200 -21.01 -16.05 -24.19
CA SER A 200 -21.12 -15.45 -25.52
C SER A 200 -22.00 -14.21 -25.50
N PHE A 201 -21.87 -13.32 -26.49
CA PHE A 201 -22.73 -12.13 -26.57
C PHE A 201 -24.21 -12.51 -26.74
N GLU A 202 -24.50 -13.58 -27.48
CA GLU A 202 -25.86 -14.08 -27.68
C GLU A 202 -26.48 -14.55 -26.36
N GLU A 203 -25.70 -15.22 -25.51
CA GLU A 203 -26.14 -15.61 -24.16
C GLU A 203 -26.50 -14.39 -23.32
N VAL A 204 -25.67 -13.33 -23.36
CA VAL A 204 -25.93 -12.07 -22.62
C VAL A 204 -27.18 -11.36 -23.15
N LEU A 205 -27.38 -11.32 -24.47
CA LEU A 205 -28.58 -10.73 -25.08
C LEU A 205 -29.87 -11.50 -24.73
N GLN A 206 -29.80 -12.82 -24.61
CA GLN A 206 -30.95 -13.66 -24.26
C GLN A 206 -31.32 -13.63 -22.78
N ALA A 207 -30.39 -13.23 -21.90
CA ALA A 207 -30.55 -13.33 -20.45
C ALA A 207 -31.50 -12.30 -19.81
N ASN A 208 -32.13 -11.38 -20.57
CA ASN A 208 -33.04 -10.34 -20.06
C ASN A 208 -32.49 -9.63 -18.81
N ILE A 209 -31.28 -9.10 -18.92
CA ILE A 209 -30.52 -8.54 -17.79
C ILE A 209 -31.24 -7.34 -17.20
N ILE A 210 -31.56 -7.42 -15.92
CA ILE A 210 -32.15 -6.32 -15.15
C ILE A 210 -31.01 -5.50 -14.54
N PRO A 211 -30.80 -4.22 -14.94
CA PRO A 211 -29.76 -3.39 -14.36
C PRO A 211 -29.95 -3.18 -12.86
N THR A 212 -28.87 -3.17 -12.09
CA THR A 212 -28.86 -2.77 -10.68
C THR A 212 -28.23 -1.39 -10.55
N THR A 213 -28.97 -0.47 -9.93
CA THR A 213 -28.57 0.93 -9.76
C THR A 213 -27.90 1.18 -8.41
N VAL A 214 -27.93 0.20 -7.50
CA VAL A 214 -27.37 0.32 -6.14
C VAL A 214 -25.86 0.06 -6.12
N LEU A 215 -25.38 -0.78 -7.05
CA LEU A 215 -24.00 -1.23 -7.07
C LEU A 215 -23.07 -0.14 -7.61
N THR A 216 -22.14 0.34 -6.78
CA THR A 216 -21.21 1.43 -7.12
C THR A 216 -19.78 0.96 -7.34
N THR A 217 -19.42 -0.21 -6.81
CA THR A 217 -18.08 -0.79 -6.93
C THR A 217 -18.16 -2.27 -7.30
N VAL A 218 -17.47 -2.64 -8.37
CA VAL A 218 -17.42 -4.01 -8.89
C VAL A 218 -15.98 -4.36 -9.20
N ASN A 219 -15.41 -5.32 -8.49
CA ASN A 219 -14.03 -5.77 -8.66
C ASN A 219 -14.00 -7.25 -9.03
N LEU A 220 -13.87 -7.57 -10.31
CA LEU A 220 -13.86 -8.94 -10.82
C LEU A 220 -12.44 -9.30 -11.27
N PHE A 221 -11.66 -9.88 -10.35
CA PHE A 221 -10.25 -10.23 -10.57
C PHE A 221 -10.05 -11.66 -11.07
N ASN A 222 -11.03 -12.14 -11.82
CA ASN A 222 -11.11 -13.51 -12.30
C ASN A 222 -10.22 -13.75 -13.54
N ARG A 223 -9.59 -14.93 -13.59
CA ARG A 223 -8.67 -15.39 -14.65
C ARG A 223 -9.33 -15.81 -15.97
N ARG A 224 -10.64 -15.65 -16.13
CA ARG A 224 -11.39 -16.03 -17.35
C ARG A 224 -12.45 -15.00 -17.72
N MET A 225 -12.27 -13.75 -17.32
CA MET A 225 -13.14 -12.66 -17.76
C MET A 225 -12.87 -12.39 -19.24
N ASP A 226 -13.86 -12.71 -20.07
CA ASP A 226 -13.87 -12.42 -21.50
C ASP A 226 -14.63 -11.09 -21.79
N HIS A 227 -14.73 -10.73 -23.07
CA HIS A 227 -15.46 -9.55 -23.50
C HIS A 227 -16.98 -9.66 -23.28
N GLY A 228 -17.53 -10.87 -23.20
CA GLY A 228 -18.94 -11.09 -22.89
C GLY A 228 -19.25 -10.67 -21.46
N TRP A 229 -18.38 -11.01 -20.50
CA TRP A 229 -18.49 -10.55 -19.12
C TRP A 229 -18.37 -9.03 -19.00
N LEU A 230 -17.50 -8.41 -19.80
CA LEU A 230 -17.44 -6.95 -19.84
C LEU A 230 -18.76 -6.34 -20.32
N TYR A 231 -19.31 -6.86 -21.41
CA TYR A 231 -20.59 -6.41 -21.97
C TYR A 231 -21.74 -6.58 -20.97
N TYR A 232 -21.79 -7.74 -20.30
CA TYR A 232 -22.71 -7.99 -19.19
C TYR A 232 -22.56 -6.95 -18.07
N CYS A 233 -21.33 -6.66 -17.61
CA CYS A 233 -21.10 -5.71 -16.52
C CYS A 233 -21.54 -4.29 -16.89
N ALA A 234 -21.32 -3.86 -18.14
CA ALA A 234 -21.74 -2.54 -18.61
C ALA A 234 -23.27 -2.39 -18.64
N LEU A 235 -24.00 -3.47 -19.00
CA LEU A 235 -25.46 -3.53 -18.92
C LEU A 235 -25.97 -3.56 -17.49
N LYS A 236 -25.38 -4.45 -16.68
CA LYS A 236 -25.86 -4.75 -15.34
C LYS A 236 -25.61 -3.59 -14.38
N TYR A 237 -24.52 -2.84 -14.55
CA TYR A 237 -24.02 -1.91 -13.53
C TYR A 237 -23.85 -0.46 -14.03
N PRO A 238 -24.95 0.23 -14.39
CA PRO A 238 -24.87 1.58 -14.96
C PRO A 238 -24.26 2.63 -14.00
N ASN A 239 -24.38 2.43 -12.69
CA ASN A 239 -23.92 3.37 -11.65
C ASN A 239 -22.53 3.03 -11.06
N VAL A 240 -21.74 2.19 -11.72
CA VAL A 240 -20.41 1.85 -11.23
C VAL A 240 -19.45 3.00 -11.42
N HIS A 241 -18.84 3.42 -10.30
CA HIS A 241 -17.80 4.45 -10.26
C HIS A 241 -16.40 3.84 -10.13
N THR A 242 -16.32 2.62 -9.60
CA THR A 242 -15.08 1.85 -9.43
C THR A 242 -15.23 0.47 -10.04
N PHE A 243 -14.46 0.20 -11.09
CA PHE A 243 -14.47 -1.08 -11.77
C PHE A 243 -13.09 -1.74 -11.67
N GLY A 244 -13.06 -3.01 -11.27
CA GLY A 244 -11.89 -3.85 -11.23
C GLY A 244 -12.00 -4.97 -12.25
N TRP A 245 -10.99 -5.08 -13.10
CA TRP A 245 -10.90 -6.08 -14.15
C TRP A 245 -9.56 -6.83 -14.02
N ARG A 246 -9.57 -8.16 -14.09
CA ARG A 246 -8.37 -8.94 -14.44
C ARG A 246 -8.43 -9.54 -15.84
N ALA A 247 -7.49 -9.13 -16.69
CA ALA A 247 -7.35 -9.69 -18.04
C ALA A 247 -6.37 -10.87 -17.97
N ASP A 248 -6.87 -12.06 -18.30
CA ASP A 248 -6.05 -13.25 -18.45
C ASP A 248 -6.06 -13.68 -19.92
N CYS A 249 -4.88 -13.83 -20.49
CA CYS A 249 -4.70 -14.03 -21.92
C CYS A 249 -4.46 -15.51 -22.28
N ARG A 250 -4.67 -16.46 -21.36
CA ARG A 250 -4.34 -17.88 -21.61
C ARG A 250 -5.22 -18.60 -22.64
N GLN A 251 -6.38 -18.06 -23.02
CA GLN A 251 -7.28 -18.72 -23.99
C GLN A 251 -7.31 -17.92 -25.28
N ASP A 252 -6.96 -18.46 -26.44
CA ASP A 252 -6.95 -17.73 -27.72
C ASP A 252 -8.36 -17.18 -28.08
N ALA A 253 -8.62 -15.90 -27.78
CA ALA A 253 -9.74 -15.17 -28.34
C ALA A 253 -9.35 -14.79 -29.75
N THR A 254 -10.11 -15.23 -30.73
CA THR A 254 -9.82 -14.94 -32.14
C THR A 254 -10.01 -13.43 -32.40
N GLU A 255 -9.32 -12.87 -33.39
CA GLU A 255 -9.53 -11.49 -33.83
C GLU A 255 -11.02 -11.22 -34.13
N GLN A 256 -11.72 -12.22 -34.67
CA GLN A 256 -13.16 -12.17 -34.91
C GLN A 256 -13.98 -11.95 -33.63
N GLU A 257 -13.66 -12.61 -32.51
CA GLU A 257 -14.34 -12.38 -31.23
C GLU A 257 -14.11 -10.95 -30.72
N GLN A 258 -12.93 -10.39 -30.99
CA GLN A 258 -12.61 -9.01 -30.63
C GLN A 258 -13.39 -8.00 -31.48
N GLU A 259 -13.46 -8.21 -32.79
CA GLU A 259 -14.25 -7.36 -33.69
C GLU A 259 -15.74 -7.42 -33.36
N GLN A 260 -16.27 -8.63 -33.09
CA GLN A 260 -17.65 -8.80 -32.64
C GLN A 260 -17.90 -8.06 -31.32
N ALA A 261 -16.98 -8.17 -30.34
CA ALA A 261 -17.07 -7.45 -29.09
C ALA A 261 -17.10 -5.93 -29.29
N MET A 262 -16.17 -5.41 -30.10
CA MET A 262 -16.11 -3.98 -30.41
C MET A 262 -17.39 -3.50 -31.09
N SER A 263 -17.91 -4.24 -32.07
CA SER A 263 -19.16 -3.91 -32.77
C SER A 263 -20.36 -3.88 -31.82
N MET A 264 -20.50 -4.92 -30.99
CA MET A 264 -21.58 -5.03 -30.01
C MET A 264 -21.53 -3.93 -28.96
N ILE A 265 -20.35 -3.64 -28.42
CA ILE A 265 -20.20 -2.64 -27.36
C ILE A 265 -20.34 -1.22 -27.93
N SER A 266 -19.91 -0.98 -29.18
CA SER A 266 -20.12 0.30 -29.87
C SER A 266 -21.60 0.66 -30.05
N SER A 267 -22.52 -0.32 -29.93
CA SER A 267 -23.96 -0.06 -29.97
C SER A 267 -24.52 0.56 -28.68
N PHE A 268 -23.75 0.60 -27.59
CA PHE A 268 -24.20 1.21 -26.34
C PHE A 268 -24.26 2.73 -26.43
N THR A 269 -25.34 3.29 -25.90
CA THR A 269 -25.45 4.73 -25.66
C THR A 269 -24.53 5.21 -24.53
N SER A 270 -24.28 4.36 -23.53
CA SER A 270 -23.40 4.69 -22.40
C SER A 270 -22.71 3.45 -21.82
N PHE A 271 -21.40 3.33 -22.00
CA PHE A 271 -20.59 2.24 -21.45
C PHE A 271 -19.88 2.71 -20.16
N PHE A 272 -20.37 2.29 -18.99
CA PHE A 272 -19.93 2.78 -17.66
C PHE A 272 -19.89 4.32 -17.52
N PRO A 273 -21.04 5.01 -17.62
CA PRO A 273 -21.10 6.47 -17.68
C PRO A 273 -20.50 7.21 -16.46
N HIS A 274 -20.39 6.52 -15.31
CA HIS A 274 -19.94 7.10 -14.05
C HIS A 274 -18.55 6.61 -13.61
N LEU A 275 -17.82 5.89 -14.46
CA LEU A 275 -16.53 5.30 -14.08
C LEU A 275 -15.48 6.38 -13.82
N HIS A 276 -14.91 6.36 -12.61
CA HIS A 276 -13.83 7.26 -12.20
C HIS A 276 -12.57 6.51 -11.79
N THR A 277 -12.71 5.31 -11.22
CA THR A 277 -11.59 4.48 -10.77
C THR A 277 -11.57 3.16 -11.51
N LEU A 278 -10.44 2.83 -12.12
CA LEU A 278 -10.21 1.56 -12.79
C LEU A 278 -9.08 0.81 -12.09
N PHE A 279 -9.39 -0.38 -11.57
CA PHE A 279 -8.40 -1.34 -11.10
C PHE A 279 -8.17 -2.36 -12.22
N PHE A 280 -7.01 -2.31 -12.83
CA PHE A 280 -6.66 -3.20 -13.92
C PHE A 280 -5.56 -4.15 -13.46
N ARG A 281 -5.80 -5.46 -13.54
CA ARG A 281 -4.80 -6.48 -13.27
C ARG A 281 -4.54 -7.25 -14.55
N GLU A 282 -3.29 -7.23 -15.02
CA GLU A 282 -2.92 -7.92 -16.24
C GLU A 282 -1.91 -9.02 -15.95
N LEU A 283 -2.17 -10.19 -16.53
CA LEU A 283 -1.13 -11.18 -16.75
C LEU A 283 -0.48 -10.90 -18.10
N LEU A 284 0.70 -10.28 -18.11
CA LEU A 284 1.37 -9.89 -19.34
C LEU A 284 1.71 -11.13 -20.17
N THR A 285 1.00 -11.28 -21.30
CA THR A 285 1.33 -12.21 -22.37
C THR A 285 1.49 -11.43 -23.68
N ILE A 286 1.71 -12.16 -24.78
CA ILE A 286 1.99 -11.60 -26.11
C ILE A 286 0.78 -10.85 -26.71
N ASP A 287 -0.42 -10.99 -26.14
CA ASP A 287 -1.67 -10.67 -26.85
C ASP A 287 -2.40 -9.40 -26.33
N LEU A 288 -2.88 -8.56 -27.26
CA LEU A 288 -3.29 -7.14 -27.07
C LEU A 288 -4.69 -6.93 -26.44
N ARG A 289 -5.25 -7.88 -25.69
CA ARG A 289 -6.70 -7.90 -25.46
C ARG A 289 -7.25 -6.77 -24.61
N HIS A 290 -6.48 -6.28 -23.66
CA HIS A 290 -6.94 -5.15 -22.87
C HIS A 290 -7.02 -3.83 -23.67
N THR A 291 -6.38 -3.76 -24.85
CA THR A 291 -6.55 -2.60 -25.72
C THR A 291 -8.02 -2.41 -26.11
N ILE A 292 -8.83 -3.47 -26.08
CA ILE A 292 -10.28 -3.41 -26.30
C ILE A 292 -10.94 -2.59 -25.20
N LEU A 293 -10.72 -2.92 -23.92
CA LEU A 293 -11.29 -2.14 -22.81
C LEU A 293 -10.98 -0.64 -22.96
N TRP A 294 -9.72 -0.30 -23.26
CA TRP A 294 -9.32 1.10 -23.44
C TRP A 294 -10.00 1.76 -24.64
N LYS A 295 -10.02 1.09 -25.80
CA LYS A 295 -10.71 1.58 -26.99
C LYS A 295 -12.19 1.83 -26.71
N LEU A 296 -12.85 0.92 -25.99
CA LEU A 296 -14.26 1.02 -25.65
C LEU A 296 -14.56 2.17 -24.71
N LEU A 297 -13.75 2.33 -23.64
CA LEU A 297 -13.87 3.47 -22.74
C LEU A 297 -13.71 4.80 -23.49
N CYS A 298 -12.70 4.89 -24.37
CA CYS A 298 -12.47 6.09 -25.17
C CYS A 298 -13.59 6.37 -26.18
N GLN A 299 -14.11 5.34 -26.85
CA GLN A 299 -15.25 5.48 -27.77
C GLN A 299 -16.52 5.94 -27.04
N ALA A 300 -16.72 5.48 -25.80
CA ALA A 300 -17.82 5.90 -24.95
C ALA A 300 -17.62 7.28 -24.29
N GLY A 301 -16.48 7.94 -24.51
CA GLY A 301 -16.15 9.21 -23.87
C GLY A 301 -15.95 9.09 -22.36
N VAL A 302 -15.58 7.91 -21.86
CA VAL A 302 -15.36 7.63 -20.44
C VAL A 302 -13.86 7.58 -20.16
N TYR A 303 -13.40 8.50 -19.32
CA TYR A 303 -11.99 8.68 -19.00
C TYR A 303 -11.78 8.56 -17.48
N PRO A 304 -11.30 7.41 -16.98
CA PRO A 304 -11.02 7.24 -15.56
C PRO A 304 -10.02 8.28 -15.05
N LYS A 305 -10.29 8.82 -13.85
CA LYS A 305 -9.41 9.75 -13.14
C LYS A 305 -8.34 9.04 -12.32
N HIS A 306 -8.66 7.83 -11.84
CA HIS A 306 -7.76 7.04 -11.02
C HIS A 306 -7.55 5.67 -11.67
N LEU A 307 -6.28 5.35 -11.94
CA LEU A 307 -5.88 4.07 -12.51
C LEU A 307 -4.93 3.36 -11.57
N HIS A 308 -5.30 2.14 -11.19
CA HIS A 308 -4.42 1.22 -10.46
C HIS A 308 -4.16 0.01 -11.35
N TYR A 309 -2.91 -0.14 -11.80
CA TYR A 309 -2.47 -1.15 -12.74
C TYR A 309 -1.54 -2.16 -12.03
N ASP A 310 -2.02 -3.39 -11.85
CA ASP A 310 -1.26 -4.53 -11.32
C ASP A 310 -0.70 -5.37 -12.47
N LEU A 311 0.62 -5.41 -12.61
CA LEU A 311 1.33 -6.19 -13.62
C LEU A 311 1.82 -7.52 -13.03
N GLU A 312 1.24 -8.61 -13.50
CA GLU A 312 1.71 -9.97 -13.27
C GLU A 312 2.52 -10.43 -14.49
N TRP A 313 3.83 -10.63 -14.33
CA TRP A 313 4.70 -11.12 -15.41
C TRP A 313 4.68 -12.64 -15.45
N MET A 314 4.33 -13.23 -16.59
CA MET A 314 4.79 -14.58 -16.96
C MET A 314 6.03 -14.44 -17.84
N ASP A 315 6.78 -15.53 -18.06
CA ASP A 315 8.14 -15.62 -18.68
C ASP A 315 8.29 -15.05 -20.12
N SER A 316 7.43 -14.12 -20.53
CA SER A 316 7.38 -13.50 -21.85
C SER A 316 8.38 -12.35 -22.02
N SER A 317 8.65 -12.02 -23.29
CA SER A 317 9.64 -11.00 -23.66
C SER A 317 9.23 -9.58 -23.21
N PRO A 318 10.13 -8.78 -22.61
CA PRO A 318 9.81 -7.46 -22.08
C PRO A 318 9.40 -6.41 -23.14
N TYR A 319 9.74 -6.60 -24.41
CA TYR A 319 9.52 -5.58 -25.45
C TYR A 319 8.04 -5.32 -25.79
N GLN A 320 7.21 -6.36 -25.80
CA GLN A 320 5.81 -6.22 -26.18
C GLN A 320 4.99 -5.52 -25.09
N SER A 321 5.29 -5.82 -23.82
CA SER A 321 4.62 -5.21 -22.66
C SER A 321 4.66 -3.68 -22.69
N ARG A 322 5.75 -3.08 -23.17
CA ARG A 322 5.95 -1.63 -23.21
C ARG A 322 4.97 -0.93 -24.15
N ARG A 323 4.83 -1.41 -25.39
CA ARG A 323 3.90 -0.82 -26.38
C ARG A 323 2.46 -0.88 -25.89
N THR A 324 2.17 -1.97 -25.22
CA THR A 324 0.85 -2.33 -24.79
C THR A 324 0.38 -1.48 -23.61
N LEU A 325 1.21 -1.37 -22.55
CA LEU A 325 1.01 -0.44 -21.44
C LEU A 325 0.80 1.00 -21.93
N SER A 326 1.64 1.41 -22.88
CA SER A 326 1.63 2.77 -23.37
C SER A 326 0.33 3.09 -24.10
N ASN A 327 -0.12 2.24 -25.02
CA ASN A 327 -1.31 2.50 -25.85
C ASN A 327 -2.60 2.66 -25.03
N GLY A 328 -2.81 1.83 -24.01
CA GLY A 328 -3.99 1.95 -23.15
C GLY A 328 -3.97 3.22 -22.32
N MET A 329 -2.86 3.47 -21.62
CA MET A 329 -2.73 4.59 -20.70
C MET A 329 -2.72 5.96 -21.40
N TYR A 330 -2.14 6.05 -22.61
CA TYR A 330 -2.17 7.28 -23.41
C TYR A 330 -3.58 7.72 -23.73
N SER A 331 -4.51 6.78 -23.91
CA SER A 331 -5.87 7.11 -24.31
C SER A 331 -6.67 7.82 -23.20
N CYS A 332 -6.17 7.81 -21.96
CA CYS A 332 -6.76 8.53 -20.83
C CYS A 332 -5.81 9.56 -20.20
N SER A 333 -4.66 9.85 -20.83
CA SER A 333 -3.58 10.60 -20.17
C SER A 333 -3.94 12.03 -19.80
N GLU A 334 -4.81 12.68 -20.58
CA GLU A 334 -5.29 14.04 -20.33
C GLU A 334 -6.24 14.16 -19.13
N HIS A 335 -6.82 13.04 -18.67
CA HIS A 335 -7.84 13.01 -17.62
C HIS A 335 -7.36 12.37 -16.32
N LEU A 336 -6.24 11.64 -16.38
CA LEU A 336 -5.74 10.88 -15.26
C LEU A 336 -5.14 11.79 -14.18
N GLU A 337 -5.68 11.69 -12.97
CA GLU A 337 -5.26 12.44 -11.78
C GLU A 337 -4.39 11.58 -10.84
N THR A 338 -4.62 10.26 -10.82
CA THR A 338 -3.86 9.29 -10.02
C THR A 338 -3.48 8.07 -10.82
N LEU A 339 -2.21 7.67 -10.74
CA LEU A 339 -1.68 6.48 -11.39
C LEU A 339 -0.88 5.66 -10.38
N SER A 340 -1.27 4.40 -10.19
CA SER A 340 -0.54 3.43 -9.39
C SER A 340 -0.16 2.24 -10.26
N LEU A 341 1.14 2.03 -10.46
CA LEU A 341 1.70 0.89 -11.19
C LEU A 341 2.34 -0.05 -10.19
N THR A 342 1.89 -1.30 -10.10
CA THR A 342 2.50 -2.29 -9.21
C THR A 342 2.87 -3.56 -9.95
N SER A 343 3.88 -4.28 -9.47
CA SER A 343 4.24 -5.59 -9.96
C SER A 343 4.75 -6.50 -8.86
N PHE A 344 4.28 -7.75 -8.84
CA PHE A 344 4.49 -8.68 -7.73
C PHE A 344 5.46 -9.85 -8.02
N ASN A 345 6.05 -9.93 -9.22
CA ASN A 345 6.92 -11.06 -9.54
C ASN A 345 8.39 -10.78 -9.16
N HIS A 346 8.92 -11.56 -8.22
CA HIS A 346 10.29 -11.43 -7.72
C HIS A 346 11.35 -12.02 -8.66
N ASN A 347 10.96 -12.93 -9.55
CA ASN A 347 11.91 -13.74 -10.31
C ASN A 347 12.30 -13.10 -11.65
N PHE A 348 11.63 -12.04 -12.09
CA PHE A 348 11.93 -11.45 -13.38
C PHE A 348 13.05 -10.40 -13.28
N LEU A 349 14.15 -10.68 -13.95
CA LEU A 349 15.15 -9.67 -14.29
C LEU A 349 14.58 -8.87 -15.46
N LEU A 350 13.81 -7.81 -15.19
CA LEU A 350 13.59 -6.73 -16.15
C LEU A 350 14.92 -5.98 -16.32
N THR A 351 15.95 -6.66 -16.82
CA THR A 351 17.21 -6.04 -17.15
C THR A 351 16.95 -5.12 -18.34
N HIS A 352 16.81 -3.83 -18.02
CA HIS A 352 16.96 -2.68 -18.93
C HIS A 352 15.74 -2.19 -19.73
N SER A 353 14.50 -2.63 -19.46
CA SER A 353 13.35 -1.94 -20.08
C SER A 353 13.11 -0.59 -19.39
N LEU A 354 13.34 0.48 -20.14
CA LEU A 354 13.08 1.85 -19.73
C LEU A 354 11.57 2.11 -19.77
N LEU A 355 10.97 2.35 -18.61
CA LEU A 355 9.58 2.76 -18.53
C LEU A 355 9.49 4.24 -18.93
N THR A 356 8.95 4.50 -20.11
CA THR A 356 8.53 5.85 -20.52
C THR A 356 7.06 5.99 -20.18
N LEU A 357 6.78 6.76 -19.13
CA LEU A 357 5.44 7.28 -18.95
C LEU A 357 5.16 8.24 -20.12
N GLY A 358 3.90 8.35 -20.50
CA GLY A 358 3.48 9.36 -21.46
C GLY A 358 3.49 10.77 -20.89
N GLU A 359 3.02 11.72 -21.68
CA GLU A 359 2.61 13.03 -21.17
C GLU A 359 1.28 12.88 -20.42
N PHE A 360 1.30 13.19 -19.11
CA PHE A 360 0.14 13.17 -18.23
C PHE A 360 -0.05 14.55 -17.59
N PRO A 361 -0.64 15.51 -18.33
CA PRO A 361 -0.67 16.91 -17.90
C PRO A 361 -1.49 17.15 -16.62
N ARG A 362 -2.41 16.24 -16.25
CA ARG A 362 -3.25 16.34 -15.04
C ARG A 362 -2.87 15.39 -13.92
N LEU A 363 -1.82 14.59 -14.08
CA LEU A 363 -1.44 13.61 -13.06
C LEU A 363 -0.89 14.33 -11.82
N VAL A 364 -1.58 14.15 -10.69
CA VAL A 364 -1.27 14.79 -9.40
C VAL A 364 -0.56 13.81 -8.46
N ASP A 365 -0.90 12.52 -8.52
CA ASP A 365 -0.31 11.48 -7.67
C ASP A 365 0.15 10.28 -8.52
N LEU A 366 1.43 9.93 -8.38
CA LEU A 366 2.06 8.83 -9.11
C LEU A 366 2.74 7.87 -8.12
N ARG A 367 2.31 6.62 -8.16
CA ARG A 367 2.91 5.53 -7.40
C ARG A 367 3.46 4.47 -8.35
N ILE A 368 4.73 4.11 -8.20
CA ILE A 368 5.37 3.09 -9.01
C ILE A 368 6.06 2.09 -8.08
N MET A 369 5.62 0.84 -8.12
CA MET A 369 6.14 -0.29 -7.37
C MET A 369 6.52 -1.39 -8.34
N LEU A 370 7.62 -1.20 -9.07
CA LEU A 370 8.03 -2.09 -10.15
C LEU A 370 9.40 -2.68 -9.85
N ASN A 371 9.42 -3.96 -9.48
CA ASN A 371 10.64 -4.67 -9.12
C ASN A 371 11.68 -4.61 -10.25
N ARG A 372 12.84 -3.99 -9.98
CA ARG A 372 13.99 -3.86 -10.89
C ARG A 372 13.73 -3.07 -12.19
N ALA A 373 12.58 -2.42 -12.35
CA ALA A 373 12.32 -1.61 -13.54
C ALA A 373 13.15 -0.32 -13.52
N SER A 374 13.65 0.10 -14.68
CA SER A 374 14.42 1.34 -14.81
C SER A 374 13.53 2.52 -15.17
N ILE A 375 13.64 3.60 -14.42
CA ILE A 375 12.79 4.79 -14.54
C ILE A 375 13.67 6.04 -14.62
N PHE A 376 13.44 6.88 -15.62
CA PHE A 376 14.05 8.20 -15.71
C PHE A 376 13.26 9.21 -14.89
N PHE A 377 13.86 9.71 -13.83
CA PHE A 377 13.18 10.63 -12.91
C PHE A 377 12.90 11.99 -13.56
N ASP A 378 13.86 12.50 -14.34
CA ASP A 378 13.75 13.75 -15.09
C ASP A 378 12.60 13.70 -16.10
N VAL A 379 12.49 12.59 -16.83
CA VAL A 379 11.39 12.34 -17.78
C VAL A 379 10.02 12.37 -17.08
N ILE A 380 9.89 11.79 -15.88
CA ILE A 380 8.64 11.86 -15.11
C ILE A 380 8.27 13.31 -14.81
N LEU A 381 9.22 14.11 -14.33
CA LEU A 381 8.95 15.51 -14.00
C LEU A 381 8.61 16.33 -15.25
N ASP A 382 9.28 16.09 -16.37
CA ASP A 382 9.02 16.85 -17.60
C ASP A 382 7.65 16.52 -18.22
N GLN A 383 7.21 15.27 -18.09
CA GLN A 383 5.95 14.81 -18.70
C GLN A 383 4.72 14.92 -17.79
N CYS A 384 4.92 15.01 -16.47
CA CYS A 384 3.85 15.05 -15.48
C CYS A 384 3.86 16.40 -14.74
N ILE A 385 3.73 17.50 -15.46
CA ILE A 385 3.91 18.87 -14.95
C ILE A 385 3.03 19.24 -13.73
N SER A 386 1.88 18.56 -13.56
CA SER A 386 0.95 18.77 -12.44
C SER A 386 1.27 17.93 -11.20
N LEU A 387 2.29 17.06 -11.27
CA LEU A 387 2.57 16.07 -10.24
C LEU A 387 2.92 16.74 -8.90
N LYS A 388 2.18 16.35 -7.85
CA LYS A 388 2.34 16.84 -6.48
C LYS A 388 2.89 15.80 -5.54
N SER A 389 2.61 14.52 -5.79
CA SER A 389 3.05 13.38 -4.99
C SER A 389 3.67 12.31 -5.88
N LEU A 390 4.88 11.86 -5.52
CA LEU A 390 5.60 10.80 -6.21
C LEU A 390 6.07 9.75 -5.20
N LYS A 391 5.63 8.50 -5.40
CA LYS A 391 6.09 7.33 -4.66
C LYS A 391 6.79 6.34 -5.57
N LEU A 392 8.04 6.03 -5.27
CA LEU A 392 8.86 5.06 -5.98
C LEU A 392 9.26 3.93 -5.03
N ASP A 393 9.01 2.69 -5.42
CA ASP A 393 9.33 1.51 -4.62
C ASP A 393 9.97 0.42 -5.48
N ASN A 394 11.10 -0.11 -5.00
CA ASN A 394 11.78 -1.27 -5.56
C ASN A 394 12.15 -1.16 -7.06
N CYS A 395 12.39 0.06 -7.56
CA CYS A 395 12.78 0.34 -8.95
C CYS A 395 14.24 0.83 -9.05
N LEU A 396 14.80 0.90 -10.25
CA LEU A 396 16.08 1.56 -10.52
C LEU A 396 15.80 2.96 -11.06
N VAL A 397 16.25 3.99 -10.35
CA VAL A 397 16.08 5.37 -10.81
C VAL A 397 17.34 5.82 -11.52
N ILE A 398 17.17 6.17 -12.79
CA ILE A 398 18.23 6.67 -13.68
C ILE A 398 18.04 8.18 -13.85
N PHE A 399 19.16 8.88 -13.94
CA PHE A 399 19.22 10.30 -14.25
C PHE A 399 20.05 10.46 -15.51
N ASP A 400 19.51 11.15 -16.51
CA ASP A 400 20.36 11.63 -17.58
C ASP A 400 21.22 12.78 -17.05
N SER A 401 22.53 12.55 -16.94
CA SER A 401 23.49 13.57 -16.50
C SER A 401 23.55 14.80 -17.41
N ALA A 402 22.96 14.73 -18.61
CA ALA A 402 22.93 15.82 -19.57
C ALA A 402 21.80 16.82 -19.33
N THR A 403 20.93 16.63 -18.33
CA THR A 403 19.83 17.59 -18.10
C THR A 403 20.38 18.98 -17.76
N PRO A 404 20.03 20.02 -18.52
CA PRO A 404 20.56 21.36 -18.31
C PRO A 404 20.14 21.90 -16.94
N GLU A 405 21.03 22.63 -16.26
CA GLU A 405 20.74 23.27 -14.97
C GLU A 405 19.53 24.23 -15.02
N ASN A 406 19.14 24.65 -16.23
CA ASN A 406 18.05 25.59 -16.50
C ASN A 406 16.67 24.95 -16.72
N SER A 407 16.48 23.68 -16.38
CA SER A 407 15.17 23.05 -16.57
C SER A 407 14.08 23.71 -15.70
N ALA A 408 12.85 23.79 -16.23
CA ALA A 408 11.73 24.51 -15.61
C ALA A 408 11.46 24.06 -14.15
N LYS A 409 10.97 24.96 -13.29
CA LYS A 409 10.62 24.55 -11.92
C LYS A 409 9.41 23.62 -11.95
N HIS A 410 9.44 22.57 -11.14
CA HIS A 410 8.37 21.61 -10.98
C HIS A 410 7.64 21.82 -9.65
N GLY A 411 6.30 21.72 -9.67
CA GLY A 411 5.46 21.93 -8.49
C GLY A 411 5.33 20.71 -7.56
N LEU A 412 6.31 19.80 -7.54
CA LEU A 412 6.26 18.56 -6.76
C LEU A 412 6.43 18.87 -5.26
N ARG A 413 5.59 18.30 -4.41
CA ARG A 413 5.51 18.61 -2.97
C ARG A 413 5.93 17.45 -2.07
N GLN A 414 5.62 16.22 -2.48
CA GLN A 414 5.91 15.02 -1.73
C GLN A 414 6.67 14.00 -2.57
N ILE A 415 7.76 13.48 -2.00
CA ILE A 415 8.52 12.35 -2.54
C ILE A 415 8.64 11.28 -1.46
N GLU A 416 8.25 10.05 -1.81
CA GLU A 416 8.54 8.85 -1.03
C GLU A 416 9.35 7.87 -1.88
N ILE A 417 10.52 7.47 -1.40
CA ILE A 417 11.40 6.51 -2.10
C ILE A 417 11.68 5.33 -1.17
N CYS A 418 11.39 4.11 -1.63
CA CYS A 418 11.48 2.88 -0.84
C CYS A 418 12.32 1.81 -1.53
N HIS A 419 13.28 1.18 -0.83
CA HIS A 419 14.07 0.05 -1.36
C HIS A 419 14.89 0.38 -2.63
N LEU A 420 15.43 1.60 -2.71
CA LEU A 420 16.18 2.08 -3.88
C LEU A 420 17.67 2.28 -3.61
N LYS A 421 18.47 2.13 -4.67
CA LYS A 421 19.87 2.53 -4.74
C LYS A 421 19.99 3.82 -5.55
N VAL A 422 20.44 4.92 -4.96
CA VAL A 422 20.56 6.23 -5.62
C VAL A 422 21.91 6.89 -5.38
N GLY A 423 22.34 7.72 -6.33
CA GLY A 423 23.54 8.55 -6.17
C GLY A 423 23.24 9.91 -5.53
N PRO A 424 24.20 10.58 -4.87
CA PRO A 424 23.99 11.86 -4.19
C PRO A 424 23.51 13.01 -5.11
N LYS A 425 23.82 12.92 -6.41
CA LYS A 425 23.46 13.94 -7.41
C LYS A 425 21.95 14.13 -7.56
N ILE A 426 21.14 13.08 -7.28
CA ILE A 426 19.67 13.17 -7.32
C ILE A 426 19.13 14.26 -6.41
N PHE A 427 19.71 14.42 -5.21
CA PHE A 427 19.21 15.36 -4.21
C PHE A 427 19.39 16.80 -4.68
N HIS A 428 20.51 17.09 -5.35
CA HIS A 428 20.74 18.39 -5.95
C HIS A 428 19.76 18.68 -7.07
N TYR A 429 19.56 17.71 -7.97
CA TYR A 429 18.59 17.82 -9.06
C TYR A 429 17.17 18.08 -8.53
N ILE A 430 16.71 17.26 -7.58
CA ILE A 430 15.40 17.42 -6.92
C ILE A 430 15.30 18.81 -6.31
N SER A 431 16.35 19.29 -5.65
CA SER A 431 16.28 20.59 -5.00
C SER A 431 16.18 21.76 -5.95
N VAL A 432 16.95 21.74 -7.05
CA VAL A 432 16.88 22.77 -8.08
C VAL A 432 15.49 22.81 -8.72
N ARG A 433 14.95 21.63 -9.06
CA ARG A 433 13.71 21.48 -9.82
C ARG A 433 12.46 21.60 -8.97
N CYS A 434 12.41 20.92 -7.83
CA CYS A 434 11.25 20.80 -6.97
C CYS A 434 11.36 21.74 -5.75
N GLN A 435 11.34 23.05 -6.00
CA GLN A 435 11.50 24.06 -4.93
C GLN A 435 10.28 24.10 -3.97
N GLU A 436 9.13 23.58 -4.40
CA GLU A 436 7.93 23.40 -3.56
C GLU A 436 7.96 22.12 -2.73
N LEU A 437 9.01 21.30 -2.82
CA LEU A 437 9.10 20.03 -2.07
C LEU A 437 9.14 20.32 -0.57
N ASP A 438 8.11 19.86 0.14
CA ASP A 438 7.97 20.03 1.59
C ASP A 438 7.95 18.69 2.35
N HIS A 439 7.76 17.55 1.69
CA HIS A 439 7.85 16.23 2.31
C HIS A 439 8.81 15.32 1.55
N LEU A 440 9.82 14.80 2.25
CA LEU A 440 10.76 13.81 1.73
C LEU A 440 10.84 12.61 2.67
N SER A 441 10.46 11.44 2.18
CA SER A 441 10.55 10.18 2.92
C SER A 441 11.44 9.19 2.18
N LEU A 442 12.53 8.79 2.83
CA LEU A 442 13.47 7.79 2.35
C LEU A 442 13.34 6.55 3.24
N ASN A 443 12.92 5.42 2.67
CA ASN A 443 12.73 4.17 3.40
C ASN A 443 13.61 3.07 2.80
N GLU A 444 14.38 2.37 3.63
CA GLU A 444 15.19 1.21 3.23
C GLU A 444 16.09 1.52 2.01
N MET A 445 16.66 2.72 1.97
CA MET A 445 17.43 3.20 0.83
C MET A 445 18.92 2.98 0.99
N ARG A 446 19.62 2.81 -0.13
CA ARG A 446 21.08 2.82 -0.24
C ARG A 446 21.51 4.03 -1.05
N ILE A 447 22.25 4.94 -0.42
CA ILE A 447 22.80 6.11 -1.10
C ILE A 447 24.29 5.88 -1.32
N VAL A 448 24.69 5.84 -2.59
CA VAL A 448 26.04 5.47 -3.01
C VAL A 448 26.71 6.63 -3.73
N GLY A 449 27.87 7.06 -3.27
CA GLY A 449 28.61 8.09 -3.98
C GLY A 449 30.03 8.26 -3.49
N SER A 450 30.87 8.86 -4.35
CA SER A 450 32.24 9.19 -3.99
C SER A 450 32.27 10.29 -2.94
N MET A 451 33.15 10.11 -1.95
CA MET A 451 33.41 11.13 -0.95
C MET A 451 34.40 12.17 -1.48
N SER A 452 34.26 13.42 -1.01
CA SER A 452 35.27 14.44 -1.20
C SER A 452 36.60 13.99 -0.59
N LYS A 453 37.68 14.02 -1.36
CA LYS A 453 39.03 13.69 -0.88
C LYS A 453 39.53 14.65 0.19
N ASP A 454 39.05 15.90 0.17
CA ASP A 454 39.52 16.93 1.09
C ASP A 454 38.83 16.86 2.44
N SER A 455 37.50 16.65 2.44
CA SER A 455 36.69 16.68 3.66
C SER A 455 36.21 15.31 4.14
N GLY A 456 36.36 14.26 3.33
CA GLY A 456 35.78 12.94 3.60
C GLY A 456 34.25 12.95 3.60
N ALA A 457 33.63 13.95 2.94
CA ALA A 457 32.18 14.14 2.99
C ALA A 457 31.50 13.59 1.74
N LEU A 458 30.40 12.87 1.93
CA LEU A 458 29.38 12.58 0.91
C LEU A 458 28.26 13.62 1.04
N TYR A 459 28.09 14.47 0.03
CA TYR A 459 27.15 15.59 0.09
C TYR A 459 25.78 15.23 -0.50
N LEU A 460 24.72 15.37 0.29
CA LEU A 460 23.34 15.32 -0.16
C LEU A 460 22.81 16.75 -0.16
N ASN A 461 23.08 17.44 -1.26
CA ASN A 461 22.89 18.88 -1.36
C ASN A 461 21.48 19.22 -1.84
N MET A 462 20.65 19.83 -1.00
CA MET A 462 19.31 20.31 -1.33
C MET A 462 19.13 21.82 -1.02
N PRO A 463 19.95 22.69 -1.62
CA PRO A 463 20.13 24.07 -1.19
C PRO A 463 18.89 24.96 -1.35
N TYR A 464 17.93 24.56 -2.19
CA TYR A 464 16.72 25.34 -2.51
C TYR A 464 15.45 24.76 -1.89
N THR A 465 15.56 23.67 -1.12
CA THR A 465 14.41 22.92 -0.61
C THR A 465 14.10 23.28 0.84
N CYS A 466 12.83 23.59 1.12
CA CYS A 466 12.30 23.84 2.45
C CYS A 466 11.39 22.69 2.89
N LEU A 467 11.93 21.75 3.69
CA LEU A 467 11.19 20.57 4.14
C LEU A 467 10.34 20.89 5.38
N LYS A 468 9.05 20.56 5.32
CA LYS A 468 8.24 20.40 6.53
C LYS A 468 8.63 19.12 7.26
N LEU A 469 8.80 18.02 6.53
CA LEU A 469 9.15 16.73 7.09
C LEU A 469 10.26 16.05 6.25
N LEU A 470 11.35 15.69 6.92
CA LEU A 470 12.33 14.74 6.43
C LEU A 470 12.21 13.44 7.23
N LYS A 471 11.88 12.34 6.54
CA LYS A 471 11.82 11.00 7.13
C LYS A 471 12.93 10.13 6.55
N LEU A 472 13.74 9.55 7.44
CA LEU A 472 14.87 8.68 7.11
C LEU A 472 14.70 7.35 7.85
N ASN A 473 14.15 6.35 7.20
CA ASN A 473 13.96 5.03 7.80
C ASN A 473 14.91 4.03 7.13
N ASN A 474 15.80 3.39 7.90
CA ASN A 474 16.74 2.39 7.42
C ASN A 474 17.53 2.88 6.18
N VAL A 475 18.05 4.10 6.23
CA VAL A 475 18.84 4.69 5.14
C VAL A 475 20.33 4.43 5.38
N TYR A 476 20.98 3.83 4.39
CA TYR A 476 22.39 3.45 4.44
C TYR A 476 23.20 4.27 3.43
N PHE A 477 24.42 4.66 3.81
CA PHE A 477 25.29 5.48 2.98
C PHE A 477 26.60 4.76 2.68
N TYR A 478 27.01 4.72 1.41
CA TYR A 478 28.22 4.02 0.98
C TYR A 478 29.13 4.94 0.17
N SER A 479 30.44 4.83 0.41
CA SER A 479 31.46 5.60 -0.32
C SER A 479 31.79 5.06 -1.71
N SER A 480 31.39 3.83 -2.01
CA SER A 480 31.62 3.18 -3.30
C SER A 480 30.48 2.22 -3.65
N ASP A 481 30.41 1.80 -4.91
CA ASP A 481 29.35 0.91 -5.41
C ASP A 481 29.51 -0.55 -4.96
N ASN A 482 30.63 -0.88 -4.33
CA ASN A 482 30.89 -2.20 -3.82
C ASN A 482 29.95 -2.48 -2.65
N GLU A 483 29.09 -3.49 -2.80
CA GLU A 483 28.04 -3.83 -1.83
C GLU A 483 28.56 -4.48 -0.54
N TYR A 484 29.84 -4.33 -0.25
CA TYR A 484 30.44 -4.85 0.97
C TYR A 484 30.29 -3.83 2.10
N ASP A 485 29.95 -4.32 3.31
CA ASP A 485 29.81 -3.53 4.55
C ASP A 485 31.03 -2.64 4.88
N LYS A 486 32.19 -2.89 4.26
CA LYS A 486 33.42 -2.14 4.47
C LYS A 486 33.28 -0.66 4.14
N ASP A 487 32.42 -0.32 3.18
CA ASP A 487 32.26 1.05 2.67
C ASP A 487 31.10 1.81 3.32
N LEU A 488 30.47 1.23 4.35
CA LEU A 488 29.35 1.86 5.05
C LEU A 488 29.82 3.08 5.87
N ILE A 489 29.31 4.25 5.50
CA ILE A 489 29.50 5.50 6.22
C ILE A 489 28.46 5.57 7.34
N LYS A 490 28.91 5.55 8.60
CA LYS A 490 28.03 5.52 9.78
C LYS A 490 27.79 6.88 10.44
N ILE A 491 28.55 7.90 10.05
CA ILE A 491 28.44 9.24 10.63
C ILE A 491 27.75 10.13 9.62
N PHE A 492 26.70 10.84 10.03
CA PHE A 492 26.09 11.86 9.18
C PHE A 492 25.62 13.07 9.98
N CYS A 493 25.56 14.22 9.33
CA CYS A 493 25.07 15.44 9.93
C CYS A 493 24.06 16.16 9.04
N ILE A 494 23.20 16.96 9.66
CA ILE A 494 22.19 17.76 8.97
C ILE A 494 22.51 19.24 9.15
N GLU A 495 22.52 19.96 8.03
CA GLU A 495 22.86 21.38 7.95
C GLU A 495 21.75 22.17 7.24
N GLN A 496 21.50 23.38 7.72
CA GLN A 496 20.53 24.32 7.13
C GLN A 496 21.24 25.62 6.75
N SER A 497 20.89 26.19 5.59
CA SER A 497 21.51 27.43 5.11
C SER A 497 20.88 28.70 5.70
N ASP A 498 19.58 28.68 5.97
CA ASP A 498 18.83 29.88 6.38
C ASP A 498 18.78 30.04 7.90
N SER A 499 19.82 30.65 8.48
CA SER A 499 19.81 31.11 9.88
C SER A 499 18.98 32.39 10.07
N SER A 500 18.49 33.03 9.00
CA SER A 500 17.80 34.32 9.06
C SER A 500 16.32 34.17 9.42
N VAL A 501 15.69 33.06 9.03
CA VAL A 501 14.32 32.68 9.45
C VAL A 501 14.23 32.59 10.99
N THR A 502 15.33 32.22 11.65
CA THR A 502 15.41 32.18 13.12
C THR A 502 15.28 33.56 13.76
N ASN A 503 15.58 34.64 13.04
CA ASN A 503 15.43 36.02 13.53
C ASN A 503 14.09 36.64 13.14
N ALA A 504 13.54 36.31 11.95
CA ALA A 504 12.23 36.80 11.53
C ALA A 504 11.09 36.21 12.38
N LEU A 505 11.15 34.93 12.74
CA LEU A 505 10.12 34.30 13.56
C LEU A 505 10.19 34.69 15.05
N LYS A 506 11.32 35.21 15.56
CA LYS A 506 11.40 35.79 16.91
C LYS A 506 10.50 37.01 17.10
N ASN A 507 10.06 37.64 16.01
CA ASN A 507 9.20 38.83 16.04
C ASN A 507 7.70 38.51 15.93
N ILE A 508 7.30 37.27 15.64
CA ILE A 508 5.88 36.87 15.59
C ILE A 508 5.46 36.38 16.98
N LYS A 509 5.06 37.32 17.85
CA LYS A 509 4.65 37.06 19.24
C LYS A 509 3.39 36.18 19.42
N THR A 510 2.74 35.75 18.35
CA THR A 510 1.42 35.08 18.41
C THR A 510 1.44 33.57 18.20
N PHE A 511 2.59 32.95 17.95
CA PHE A 511 2.74 31.49 17.91
C PHE A 511 3.38 30.95 19.20
N GLU A 512 2.71 31.13 20.34
CA GLU A 512 3.17 30.65 21.66
C GLU A 512 3.10 29.11 21.86
N ARG A 513 2.77 28.32 20.82
CA ARG A 513 2.61 26.85 20.98
C ARG A 513 3.65 25.97 20.32
N TYR A 514 4.58 26.50 19.52
CA TYR A 514 5.65 25.68 18.94
C TYR A 514 6.99 26.42 18.92
N PRO A 515 7.98 26.02 19.75
CA PRO A 515 9.32 26.58 19.68
C PRO A 515 9.99 26.18 18.37
N ILE A 516 10.35 27.18 17.57
CA ILE A 516 11.06 27.01 16.30
C ILE A 516 12.47 26.48 16.59
N CYS A 517 12.79 25.37 15.93
CA CYS A 517 13.98 24.56 16.21
C CYS A 517 15.14 24.97 15.29
N VAL A 518 16.32 25.23 15.84
CA VAL A 518 17.55 25.35 15.04
C VAL A 518 18.17 23.95 14.96
N LEU A 519 17.82 23.19 13.93
CA LEU A 519 18.36 21.84 13.69
C LEU A 519 19.75 21.86 13.03
N ALA A 520 20.32 23.04 12.81
CA ALA A 520 21.65 23.18 12.22
C ALA A 520 22.72 22.60 13.17
N GLY A 521 23.45 21.58 12.71
CA GLY A 521 24.59 21.01 13.44
C GLY A 521 24.28 19.77 14.27
N LEU A 522 23.18 19.05 14.01
CA LEU A 522 22.97 17.71 14.57
C LEU A 522 23.87 16.71 13.86
N TRP A 523 24.59 15.90 14.65
CA TRP A 523 25.40 14.78 14.17
C TRP A 523 24.84 13.48 14.74
N PHE A 524 24.77 12.48 13.88
CA PHE A 524 24.23 11.17 14.18
C PHE A 524 25.30 10.12 13.92
N TYR A 525 25.34 9.11 14.78
CA TYR A 525 26.11 7.89 14.59
C TYR A 525 25.17 6.70 14.48
N TYR A 526 25.35 5.94 13.40
CA TYR A 526 24.55 4.80 13.02
C TYR A 526 25.17 3.51 13.57
N CYS A 527 24.45 2.83 14.45
CA CYS A 527 24.86 1.60 15.11
C CYS A 527 24.06 0.42 14.56
N LEU A 528 24.72 -0.55 13.92
CA LEU A 528 24.07 -1.79 13.49
C LEU A 528 23.96 -2.77 14.66
N ASN A 529 22.76 -2.96 15.22
CA ASN A 529 22.53 -4.01 16.21
C ASN A 529 22.13 -5.30 15.51
N ARG A 530 22.98 -6.32 15.58
CA ARG A 530 22.72 -7.63 14.99
C ARG A 530 22.12 -8.57 16.06
N SER A 531 20.92 -8.24 16.53
CA SER A 531 20.16 -9.14 17.40
C SER A 531 19.27 -10.06 16.55
N GLU A 532 19.42 -11.38 16.72
CA GLU A 532 18.45 -12.39 16.27
C GLU A 532 18.01 -12.31 14.80
N GLY A 533 18.95 -12.09 13.87
CA GLY A 533 18.69 -12.21 12.43
C GLY A 533 18.10 -10.96 11.76
N ASN A 534 17.71 -9.94 12.52
CA ASN A 534 17.31 -8.63 11.97
C ASN A 534 18.41 -7.60 12.24
N LEU A 535 18.92 -6.97 11.17
CA LEU A 535 19.79 -5.80 11.27
C LEU A 535 18.92 -4.59 11.67
N ALA A 536 18.68 -4.44 12.97
CA ALA A 536 18.02 -3.25 13.48
C ALA A 536 19.05 -2.13 13.60
N ALA A 537 18.82 -1.07 12.84
CA ALA A 537 19.51 0.18 12.99
C ALA A 537 19.19 0.79 14.36
N LYS A 538 20.22 1.23 15.08
CA LYS A 538 20.06 2.14 16.22
C LYS A 538 20.81 3.43 15.91
N ILE A 539 20.16 4.55 16.14
CA ILE A 539 20.77 5.86 15.89
C ILE A 539 21.02 6.56 17.20
N ARG A 540 22.21 7.16 17.31
CA ARG A 540 22.64 7.93 18.46
C ARG A 540 23.00 9.35 18.02
N ILE A 541 22.50 10.35 18.73
CA ILE A 541 22.95 11.74 18.55
C ILE A 541 24.31 11.87 19.24
N LEU A 542 25.29 12.45 18.54
CA LEU A 542 26.59 12.77 19.12
C LEU A 542 26.46 13.97 20.08
N ASN A 543 27.15 13.89 21.21
CA ASN A 543 27.18 15.00 22.16
C ASN A 543 28.11 16.14 21.66
N PRO A 544 28.08 17.34 22.27
CA PRO A 544 28.88 18.48 21.80
C PRO A 544 30.40 18.22 21.69
N ASP A 545 30.99 17.47 22.61
CA ASP A 545 32.42 17.14 22.59
C ASP A 545 32.77 16.18 21.46
N GLU A 546 31.89 15.20 21.22
CA GLU A 546 32.00 14.28 20.09
C GLU A 546 31.85 15.02 18.75
N ILE A 547 30.93 15.99 18.68
CA ILE A 547 30.76 16.85 17.50
C ILE A 547 32.02 17.67 17.24
N ASP A 548 32.58 18.34 18.25
CA ASP A 548 33.82 19.12 18.11
C ASP A 548 34.99 18.24 17.65
N PHE A 549 35.12 17.04 18.24
CA PHE A 549 36.13 16.07 17.82
C PHE A 549 35.96 15.65 16.37
N ALA A 550 34.74 15.27 15.96
CA ALA A 550 34.44 14.87 14.58
C ALA A 550 34.74 16.01 13.59
N GLN A 551 34.33 17.24 13.90
CA GLN A 551 34.59 18.41 13.07
C GLN A 551 36.09 18.71 12.93
N LYS A 552 36.85 18.68 14.03
CA LYS A 552 38.32 18.82 13.99
C LYS A 552 38.97 17.71 13.17
N TYR A 553 38.47 16.49 13.29
CA TYR A 553 38.93 15.36 12.49
C TYR A 553 38.71 15.61 10.99
N PHE A 554 37.49 15.97 10.58
CA PHE A 554 37.16 16.16 9.17
C PHE A 554 37.79 17.41 8.55
N LYS A 555 38.06 18.46 9.33
CA LYS A 555 38.88 19.62 8.90
C LYS A 555 40.31 19.22 8.51
N SER A 556 40.84 18.13 9.07
CA SER A 556 42.19 17.61 8.79
C SER A 556 42.17 16.30 8.01
N PHE A 557 41.04 15.93 7.39
CA PHE A 557 40.81 14.63 6.77
C PHE A 557 41.87 14.29 5.70
N ARG A 558 42.11 15.21 4.76
CA ARG A 558 43.11 15.03 3.69
C ARG A 558 44.50 14.67 4.23
N ASN A 559 44.99 15.41 5.23
CA ASN A 559 46.32 15.21 5.79
C ASN A 559 46.43 13.86 6.49
N LYS A 560 45.35 13.40 7.13
CA LYS A 560 45.30 12.11 7.82
C LYS A 560 45.27 10.93 6.85
N MET A 561 44.60 11.06 5.71
CA MET A 561 44.56 10.00 4.69
C MET A 561 45.90 9.81 3.96
N ILE A 562 46.72 10.85 3.84
CA ILE A 562 48.04 10.76 3.19
C ILE A 562 49.09 10.16 4.14
N GLY A 563 49.03 10.49 5.43
CA GLY A 563 50.07 10.13 6.41
C GLY A 563 49.94 8.74 7.03
N SER A 564 48.92 7.96 6.68
CA SER A 564 48.73 6.61 7.19
C SER A 564 48.23 5.73 6.06
N PRO A 565 49.05 4.80 5.52
CA PRO A 565 48.52 3.68 4.77
C PRO A 565 47.70 2.85 5.76
N ILE A 566 46.45 3.25 5.96
CA ILE A 566 45.51 2.53 6.80
C ILE A 566 45.43 1.15 6.13
N ASN A 567 45.91 0.12 6.83
CA ASN A 567 45.58 -1.25 6.52
C ASN A 567 44.07 -1.39 6.72
N LEU A 568 43.29 -0.93 5.73
CA LEU A 568 41.83 -1.04 5.62
C LEU A 568 41.38 -2.52 5.63
N PHE A 569 42.33 -3.44 5.53
CA PHE A 569 42.18 -4.88 5.68
C PHE A 569 42.34 -5.38 7.13
N GLY A 570 42.39 -4.49 8.11
CA GLY A 570 42.26 -4.85 9.52
C GLY A 570 41.08 -5.81 9.67
N THR A 571 41.42 -7.07 9.98
CA THR A 571 40.50 -8.22 10.07
C THR A 571 39.20 -7.79 10.68
N SER A 572 38.10 -7.95 9.93
CA SER A 572 36.71 -7.76 10.36
C SER A 572 36.59 -8.16 11.83
N ARG A 573 36.67 -7.19 12.75
CA ARG A 573 36.43 -7.47 14.16
C ARG A 573 34.99 -7.91 14.21
N GLU A 574 34.80 -9.19 14.50
CA GLU A 574 33.50 -9.78 14.72
C GLU A 574 32.70 -8.87 15.64
N PHE A 575 31.41 -8.74 15.34
CA PHE A 575 30.44 -7.78 15.88
C PHE A 575 30.33 -7.81 17.42
N HIS A 576 31.35 -7.34 18.13
CA HIS A 576 31.29 -7.17 19.58
C HIS A 576 30.38 -5.98 19.90
N SER A 577 29.67 -6.08 21.02
CA SER A 577 28.70 -5.10 21.48
C SER A 577 29.22 -3.67 21.32
N ILE A 578 28.42 -2.83 20.68
CA ILE A 578 28.74 -1.44 20.32
C ILE A 578 28.91 -0.63 21.62
N GLU A 579 30.12 -0.62 22.16
CA GLU A 579 30.50 0.31 23.21
C GLU A 579 30.58 1.73 22.64
N GLU A 580 30.22 2.74 23.43
CA GLU A 580 30.27 4.16 23.06
C GLU A 580 31.63 4.65 22.52
N ARG A 581 32.68 3.84 22.64
CA ARG A 581 34.06 4.23 22.32
C ARG A 581 34.47 3.98 20.87
N THR A 582 33.75 3.16 20.11
CA THR A 582 34.22 2.71 18.77
C THR A 582 33.84 3.64 17.62
N TRP A 583 32.99 4.64 17.83
CA TRP A 583 32.54 5.51 16.71
C TRP A 583 33.67 6.31 16.06
N LYS A 584 34.74 6.60 16.82
CA LYS A 584 35.93 7.29 16.31
C LYS A 584 36.65 6.48 15.23
N ASP A 585 36.60 5.16 15.31
CA ASP A 585 37.22 4.27 14.31
C ASP A 585 36.49 4.34 12.97
N ASP A 586 35.20 4.72 12.97
CA ASP A 586 34.41 4.89 11.75
C ASP A 586 34.66 6.25 11.07
N LEU A 587 35.38 7.21 11.68
CA LEU A 587 35.71 8.51 11.08
C LEU A 587 36.55 8.40 9.80
N VAL A 588 37.38 7.36 9.69
CA VAL A 588 38.20 7.09 8.48
C VAL A 588 37.34 6.77 7.25
N LYS A 589 36.11 6.30 7.47
CA LYS A 589 35.14 6.01 6.41
C LYS A 589 34.41 7.26 5.92
N GLY A 590 34.74 8.43 6.45
CA GLY A 590 34.10 9.68 6.08
C GLY A 590 32.80 9.96 6.86
N HIS A 591 32.03 10.92 6.35
CA HIS A 591 30.72 11.27 6.87
C HIS A 591 29.77 11.71 5.75
N VAL A 592 28.47 11.69 6.02
CA VAL A 592 27.46 12.26 5.11
C VAL A 592 27.04 13.64 5.61
N ARG A 593 26.91 14.60 4.69
CA ARG A 593 26.36 15.93 4.98
C ARG A 593 25.06 16.09 4.22
N PHE A 594 23.94 16.07 4.93
CA PHE A 594 22.64 16.41 4.37
C PHE A 594 22.42 17.91 4.53
N PHE A 595 22.43 18.63 3.42
CA PHE A 595 22.28 20.08 3.41
C PHE A 595 20.93 20.46 2.82
N CYS A 596 20.15 21.30 3.48
CA CYS A 596 18.91 21.84 2.95
C CYS A 596 18.75 23.33 3.26
N LYS A 597 17.77 24.00 2.64
CA LYS A 597 17.51 25.41 2.97
C LYS A 597 16.93 25.55 4.38
N TYR A 598 15.88 24.78 4.64
CA TYR A 598 15.12 24.78 5.88
C TYR A 598 14.51 23.39 6.11
N MET A 599 14.38 23.00 7.38
CA MET A 599 13.68 21.77 7.77
C MET A 599 12.99 21.98 9.12
N SER A 600 11.67 21.73 9.22
CA SER A 600 10.94 21.85 10.50
C SER A 600 10.88 20.56 11.32
N GLU A 601 10.62 19.42 10.68
CA GLU A 601 10.49 18.13 11.35
C GLU A 601 11.46 17.10 10.75
N LEU A 602 12.07 16.32 11.63
CA LEU A 602 12.97 15.23 11.29
C LEU A 602 12.49 13.97 12.01
N SER A 603 12.31 12.89 11.27
CA SER A 603 12.05 11.56 11.83
C SER A 603 13.08 10.59 11.29
N ILE A 604 13.73 9.85 12.19
CA ILE A 604 14.69 8.82 11.79
C ILE A 604 14.29 7.50 12.44
N ASP A 605 14.12 6.45 11.65
CA ASP A 605 13.63 5.13 12.08
C ASP A 605 12.33 5.19 12.89
N ASN A 606 11.39 6.02 12.43
CA ASN A 606 10.12 6.37 13.09
C ASN A 606 10.27 6.99 14.49
N VAL A 607 11.48 7.37 14.91
CA VAL A 607 11.69 8.20 16.11
C VAL A 607 11.54 9.66 15.69
N PRO A 608 10.53 10.39 16.17
CA PRO A 608 10.39 11.81 15.88
C PRO A 608 11.44 12.59 16.67
N PHE A 609 12.25 13.40 15.99
CA PHE A 609 13.14 14.37 16.60
C PHE A 609 12.44 15.72 16.66
N CYS A 610 11.47 15.81 17.56
CA CYS A 610 10.81 17.05 17.96
C CYS A 610 11.35 17.49 19.33
N LYS A 611 11.62 18.78 19.55
CA LYS A 611 12.43 19.31 20.68
C LYS A 611 11.86 19.09 22.11
N ASN A 612 10.74 18.40 22.33
CA ASN A 612 10.05 18.40 23.62
C ASN A 612 10.31 17.17 24.51
N THR A 613 11.44 16.47 24.40
CA THR A 613 11.77 15.35 25.30
C THR A 613 13.25 15.33 25.72
N THR A 614 13.69 16.36 26.45
CA THR A 614 14.81 16.26 27.41
C THR A 614 14.57 17.20 28.56
#